data_AF-A0A2X4X0Q6-F1
#
_entry.id   AF-A0A2X4X0Q6-F1
#
_cell.length_a   1.000
_cell.length_b   1.000
_cell.length_c   1.000
_cell.angle_alpha   90.00
_cell.angle_beta   90.00
_cell.angle_gamma   90.00
#
_symmetry.space_group_name_H-M   'P 1'
#
loop_
_entity.id
_entity.type
_entity.pdbx_description
1 polymer ?
#
loop_
_entity_poly.entity_id
_entity_poly.type
_entity_poly.pdbx_seq_one_letter_code
_entity_poly.pdbx_strand_id
1 'polypeptide(L)'
;MANTSNPRTFVPCQREGCQGTAFEERKYCCYLCRTVAHELENAQRACEALGDFELTNELWAQVVALSDECSRYLDLGFKLRTLAMEAGVTPKQWQDIRRGRVTTG
;
A
#
# COMPACT_ATOMS: atom_id res chain seq x y z
N MET A 1 -11.34 29.85 -21.93
CA MET A 1 -10.00 29.51 -21.41
C MET A 1 -10.03 28.04 -21.01
N ALA A 2 -9.45 27.17 -21.84
CA ALA A 2 -9.40 25.74 -21.55
C ALA A 2 -8.48 25.50 -20.37
N ASN A 3 -8.98 24.84 -19.32
CA ASN A 3 -8.22 24.48 -18.14
C ASN A 3 -7.27 23.35 -18.54
N THR A 4 -6.04 23.67 -18.95
CA THR A 4 -4.98 22.71 -19.25
C THR A 4 -4.42 22.17 -17.94
N SER A 5 -5.21 21.38 -17.22
CA SER A 5 -4.67 20.51 -16.19
C SER A 5 -3.84 19.44 -16.90
N ASN A 6 -2.51 19.55 -16.79
CA ASN A 6 -1.55 18.53 -17.20
C ASN A 6 -2.11 17.14 -16.81
N PRO A 7 -2.28 16.17 -17.75
CA PRO A 7 -2.82 14.87 -17.40
C PRO A 7 -1.96 14.28 -16.29
N ARG A 8 -2.58 13.93 -15.15
CA ARG A 8 -1.87 13.34 -14.02
C ARG A 8 -1.21 12.05 -14.51
N THR A 9 0.09 12.10 -14.66
CA THR A 9 0.96 10.98 -15.00
C THR A 9 1.05 10.06 -13.78
N PHE A 10 0.93 8.76 -14.05
CA PHE A 10 1.05 7.72 -13.04
C PHE A 10 2.36 6.97 -13.26
N VAL A 11 3.08 6.71 -12.18
CA VAL A 11 4.29 5.90 -12.16
C VAL A 11 4.04 4.63 -11.35
N PRO A 12 4.77 3.52 -11.60
CA PRO A 12 4.71 2.35 -10.74
C PRO A 12 5.06 2.70 -9.28
N CYS A 13 4.41 2.05 -8.32
CA CYS A 13 4.80 2.13 -6.92
C CYS A 13 6.24 1.62 -6.76
N GLN A 14 7.09 2.37 -6.05
CA GLN A 14 8.48 1.98 -5.82
C GLN A 14 8.67 0.98 -4.66
N ARG A 15 7.61 0.60 -3.94
CA ARG A 15 7.72 -0.49 -2.95
C ARG A 15 7.84 -1.81 -3.70
N GLU A 16 8.90 -2.56 -3.41
CA GLU A 16 9.12 -3.91 -3.94
C GLU A 16 7.90 -4.81 -3.69
N GLY A 17 7.55 -5.61 -4.70
CA GLY A 17 6.38 -6.50 -4.68
C GLY A 17 5.02 -5.82 -4.85
N CYS A 18 4.93 -4.48 -4.86
CA CYS A 18 3.67 -3.78 -5.02
C CYS A 18 3.32 -3.53 -6.51
N GLN A 19 2.14 -3.97 -6.94
CA GLN A 19 1.63 -3.78 -8.31
C GLN A 19 0.79 -2.50 -8.49
N GLY A 20 0.79 -1.60 -7.49
CA GLY A 20 0.00 -0.36 -7.53
C GLY A 20 0.70 0.76 -8.32
N THR A 21 -0.05 1.83 -8.60
CA THR A 21 0.49 3.05 -9.22
C THR A 21 0.44 4.23 -8.26
N ALA A 22 1.41 5.14 -8.39
CA ALA A 22 1.50 6.39 -7.66
C ALA A 22 1.39 7.57 -8.63
N PHE A 23 1.08 8.76 -8.12
CA PHE A 23 1.25 9.99 -8.90
C PHE A 23 2.73 10.25 -9.11
N GLU A 24 3.15 10.85 -10.23
CA GLU A 24 4.57 11.09 -10.55
C GLU A 24 5.36 11.80 -9.44
N GLU A 25 4.74 12.74 -8.72
CA GLU A 25 5.33 13.43 -7.56
C GLU A 25 5.49 12.54 -6.30
N ARG A 26 4.98 11.30 -6.34
CA ARG A 26 4.95 10.37 -5.20
C ARG A 26 5.63 9.06 -5.57
N LYS A 27 6.59 8.64 -4.74
CA LYS A 27 7.27 7.35 -4.87
C LYS A 27 6.36 6.14 -4.60
N TYR A 28 5.35 6.29 -3.72
CA TYR A 28 4.54 5.18 -3.23
C TYR A 28 3.05 5.43 -3.50
N CYS A 29 2.31 4.35 -3.83
CA CYS A 29 0.88 4.42 -4.15
C CYS A 29 0.00 4.79 -2.95
N CYS A 30 0.46 4.52 -1.72
CA CYS A 30 -0.24 4.88 -0.50
C CYS A 30 0.71 5.02 0.69
N TYR A 31 0.19 5.54 1.81
CA TYR A 31 0.93 5.68 3.06
C TYR A 31 1.48 4.33 3.56
N LEU A 32 0.68 3.27 3.50
CA LEU A 32 1.10 1.95 3.99
C LEU A 32 2.30 1.41 3.20
N CYS A 33 2.30 1.55 1.86
CA CYS A 33 3.46 1.15 1.05
C CYS A 33 4.73 1.95 1.40
N ARG A 34 4.60 3.24 1.72
CA ARG A 34 5.74 4.04 2.18
C ARG A 34 6.30 3.49 3.50
N THR A 35 5.43 3.25 4.47
CA THR A 35 5.83 2.75 5.79
C THR A 35 6.52 1.39 5.67
N VAL A 36 5.94 0.45 4.94
CA VAL A 36 6.51 -0.90 4.78
C VAL A 36 7.85 -0.86 4.02
N ALA A 37 7.98 -0.01 2.99
CA ALA A 37 9.26 0.17 2.31
C ALA A 37 10.35 0.71 3.25
N HIS A 38 10.02 1.69 4.10
CA HIS A 38 10.96 2.20 5.09
C HIS A 38 11.37 1.13 6.12
N GLU A 39 10.42 0.31 6.60
CA GLU A 39 10.74 -0.76 7.55
C GLU A 39 11.62 -1.84 6.91
N LEU A 40 11.38 -2.22 5.65
CA LEU A 40 12.27 -3.10 4.89
C LEU A 40 13.69 -2.54 4.82
N GLU A 41 13.83 -1.28 4.39
CA GLU A 41 15.13 -0.63 4.28
C GLU A 41 15.84 -0.49 5.65
N ASN A 42 15.09 -0.21 6.72
CA ASN A 42 15.63 -0.12 8.08
C ASN A 42 16.14 -1.48 8.56
N ALA A 43 15.31 -2.53 8.40
CA ALA A 43 15.64 -3.88 8.81
C ALA A 43 16.84 -4.42 8.01
N GLN A 44 16.90 -4.17 6.70
CA GLN A 44 18.05 -4.54 5.87
C GLN A 44 19.33 -3.93 6.42
N ARG A 45 19.37 -2.60 6.61
CA ARG A 45 20.56 -1.91 7.13
C ARG A 45 20.97 -2.42 8.51
N ALA A 46 20.01 -2.73 9.38
CA ALA A 46 20.30 -3.28 10.70
C ALA A 46 20.88 -4.70 10.62
N CYS A 47 20.29 -5.57 9.80
CA CYS A 47 20.77 -6.94 9.61
C CYS A 47 22.16 -6.95 8.98
N GLU A 48 22.40 -6.13 7.95
CA GLU A 48 23.71 -5.98 7.31
C GLU A 48 24.78 -5.47 8.29
N ALA A 49 24.45 -4.49 9.14
CA ALA A 49 25.40 -3.90 10.08
C ALA A 49 25.78 -4.85 11.24
N LEU A 50 24.84 -5.70 11.67
CA LEU A 50 25.08 -6.67 12.74
C LEU A 50 25.70 -7.97 12.20
N GLY A 51 25.40 -8.35 10.95
CA GLY A 51 25.84 -9.60 10.34
C GLY A 51 24.90 -10.78 10.66
N ASP A 52 25.41 -11.98 10.40
CA ASP A 52 24.61 -13.21 10.43
C ASP A 52 24.40 -13.71 11.87
N PHE A 53 23.19 -13.47 12.38
CA PHE A 53 22.68 -14.01 13.62
C PHE A 53 21.32 -14.65 13.35
N GLU A 54 20.92 -15.62 14.18
CA GLU A 54 19.57 -16.21 14.12
C GLU A 54 18.50 -15.11 14.17
N LEU A 55 18.66 -14.14 15.07
CA LEU A 55 17.73 -13.01 15.21
C LEU A 55 17.68 -12.09 13.98
N THR A 56 18.80 -11.83 13.31
CA THR A 56 18.80 -10.97 12.11
C THR A 56 18.12 -11.67 10.94
N ASN A 57 18.33 -12.99 10.80
CA ASN A 57 17.63 -13.81 9.82
C ASN A 57 16.11 -13.87 10.08
N GLU A 58 15.71 -14.08 11.33
CA GLU A 58 14.29 -14.08 11.71
C GLU A 58 13.64 -12.73 11.46
N LEU A 59 14.27 -11.63 11.87
CA LEU A 59 13.76 -10.28 11.66
C LEU A 59 13.60 -9.98 10.15
N TRP A 60 14.61 -10.32 9.36
CA TRP A 60 14.56 -10.13 7.91
C TRP A 60 13.41 -10.92 7.27
N ALA A 61 13.25 -12.19 7.64
CA ALA A 61 12.14 -13.02 7.16
C ALA A 61 10.76 -12.42 7.54
N GLN A 62 10.62 -11.88 8.75
CA GLN A 62 9.37 -11.28 9.20
C GLN A 62 9.02 -9.98 8.46
N VAL A 63 10.00 -9.11 8.19
CA VAL A 63 9.73 -7.87 7.47
C VAL A 63 9.40 -8.12 5.98
N VAL A 64 10.02 -9.13 5.37
CA VAL A 64 9.66 -9.58 4.02
C VAL A 64 8.23 -10.13 4.00
N ALA A 65 7.88 -11.01 4.95
CA ALA A 65 6.52 -11.53 5.09
C ALA A 65 5.47 -10.41 5.29
N LEU A 66 5.79 -9.40 6.11
CA LEU A 66 4.95 -8.20 6.27
C LEU A 66 4.75 -7.47 4.93
N SER A 67 5.79 -7.35 4.11
CA SER A 67 5.69 -6.73 2.78
C SER A 67 4.75 -7.50 1.85
N ASP A 68 4.89 -8.82 1.80
CA ASP A 68 4.04 -9.66 0.96
C ASP A 68 2.58 -9.61 1.40
N GLU A 69 2.33 -9.73 2.71
CA GLU A 69 0.99 -9.63 3.27
C GLU A 69 0.37 -8.23 3.09
N CYS A 70 1.19 -7.17 3.14
CA CYS A 70 0.74 -5.83 2.79
C CYS A 70 0.30 -5.75 1.31
N SER A 71 1.05 -6.37 0.39
CA SER A 71 0.64 -6.45 -1.03
C SER A 71 -0.70 -7.16 -1.18
N ARG A 72 -0.86 -8.32 -0.52
CA ARG A 72 -2.09 -9.11 -0.54
C ARG A 72 -3.28 -8.34 0.03
N TYR A 73 -3.10 -7.67 1.17
CA TYR A 73 -4.14 -6.84 1.79
C TYR A 73 -4.63 -5.73 0.86
N LEU A 74 -3.70 -5.02 0.20
CA LEU A 74 -4.04 -3.92 -0.71
C LEU A 74 -4.78 -4.40 -1.96
N ASP A 75 -4.36 -5.54 -2.54
CA ASP A 75 -5.05 -6.17 -3.67
C ASP A 75 -6.49 -6.58 -3.30
N LEU A 76 -6.65 -7.26 -2.16
CA LEU A 76 -7.98 -7.64 -1.66
C LEU A 76 -8.85 -6.41 -1.36
N GLY A 77 -8.28 -5.36 -0.77
CA GLY A 77 -8.99 -4.11 -0.51
C GLY A 77 -9.44 -3.41 -1.80
N PHE A 78 -8.64 -3.47 -2.86
CA PHE A 78 -9.02 -2.98 -4.18
C PHE A 78 -10.17 -3.81 -4.78
N LYS A 79 -10.03 -5.14 -4.78
CA LYS A 79 -11.07 -6.06 -5.28
C LYS A 79 -12.40 -5.88 -4.54
N LEU A 80 -12.36 -5.76 -3.21
CA LEU A 80 -13.55 -5.52 -2.39
C LEU A 80 -14.21 -4.17 -2.73
N ARG A 81 -13.41 -3.11 -2.94
CA ARG A 81 -13.94 -1.82 -3.38
C ARG A 81 -14.63 -1.95 -4.73
N THR A 82 -14.00 -2.63 -5.70
CA THR A 82 -14.57 -2.83 -7.04
C THR A 82 -15.91 -3.57 -6.96
N LEU A 83 -15.96 -4.67 -6.21
CA LEU A 83 -17.18 -5.43 -5.96
C LEU A 83 -18.29 -4.56 -5.33
N ALA A 84 -17.95 -3.69 -4.36
CA ALA A 84 -18.91 -2.77 -3.76
C ALA A 84 -19.48 -1.77 -4.79
N MET A 85 -18.64 -1.22 -5.67
CA MET A 85 -19.10 -0.32 -6.73
C MET A 85 -20.02 -1.03 -7.73
N GLU A 86 -19.68 -2.28 -8.10
CA GLU A 86 -20.52 -3.13 -8.97
C GLU A 86 -21.87 -3.44 -8.32
N ALA A 87 -21.92 -3.57 -7.00
CA ALA A 87 -23.15 -3.72 -6.22
C ALA A 87 -23.93 -2.41 -6.01
N GLY A 88 -23.54 -1.31 -6.66
CA GLY A 88 -24.23 -0.02 -6.58
C GLY A 88 -23.83 0.87 -5.41
N VAL A 89 -22.82 0.49 -4.61
CA VAL A 89 -22.29 1.35 -3.54
C VAL A 89 -21.53 2.51 -4.16
N THR A 90 -21.96 3.74 -3.88
CA THR A 90 -21.26 4.93 -4.38
C THR A 90 -19.89 5.12 -3.70
N PRO A 91 -18.95 5.83 -4.32
CA PRO A 91 -17.66 6.16 -3.69
C PRO A 91 -17.80 6.83 -2.32
N LYS A 92 -18.82 7.68 -2.13
CA LYS A 92 -19.09 8.33 -0.84
C LYS A 92 -19.54 7.32 0.22
N GLN A 93 -20.54 6.48 -0.10
CA GLN A 93 -21.01 5.43 0.81
C GLN A 93 -19.89 4.47 1.19
N TRP A 94 -19.05 4.08 0.23
CA TRP A 94 -17.87 3.25 0.50
C TRP A 94 -16.92 3.89 1.53
N GLN A 95 -16.66 5.19 1.42
CA GLN A 95 -15.85 5.90 2.41
C GLN A 95 -16.53 6.01 3.76
N ASP A 96 -17.84 6.20 3.80
CA ASP A 96 -18.59 6.23 5.05
C ASP A 96 -18.59 4.87 5.75
N ILE A 97 -18.74 3.76 5.01
CA ILE A 97 -18.56 2.38 5.52
C ILE A 97 -17.17 2.22 6.12
N ARG A 98 -16.11 2.56 5.35
CA ARG A 98 -14.71 2.43 5.80
C ARG A 98 -14.36 3.31 7.00
N ARG A 99 -15.15 4.36 7.26
CA ARG A 99 -14.99 5.26 8.40
C ARG A 99 -15.89 4.89 9.58
N GLY A 100 -16.63 3.78 9.50
CA GLY A 100 -17.56 3.35 10.53
C GLY A 100 -18.76 4.29 10.72
N ARG A 101 -19.12 5.05 9.68
CA ARG A 101 -20.22 6.03 9.71
C ARG A 101 -21.56 5.44 9.25
N VAL A 102 -21.57 4.19 8.82
CA VAL A 102 -22.79 3.45 8.49
C VAL A 102 -23.12 2.57 9.68
N THR A 103 -24.22 2.88 10.37
CA THR A 103 -24.82 1.99 11.35
C THR A 103 -25.73 1.01 10.62
N THR A 104 -25.39 -0.27 10.61
CA THR A 104 -26.36 -1.32 10.34
C THR A 104 -27.32 -1.34 11.52
N GLY A 105 -28.53 -0.81 11.33
CA GLY A 105 -29.66 -1.06 12.22
C GLY A 105 -30.17 -2.48 12.05
#